data_AF-A0A5Q2RJ73-F1
#
_entry.id   AF-A0A5Q2RJ73-F1
#
_cell.length_a   1.000
_cell.length_b   1.000
_cell.length_c   1.000
_cell.angle_alpha   90.00
_cell.angle_beta   90.00
_cell.angle_gamma   90.00
#
_symmetry.space_group_name_H-M   'P 1'
#
loop_
_entity.id
_entity.type
_entity.pdbx_description
1 polymer ?
#
loop_
_entity_poly.entity_id
_entity_poly.type
_entity_poly.pdbx_seq_one_letter_code
_entity_poly.pdbx_strand_id
1 'polypeptide(L)'
;MTPAPSPAWPPPSLGDRLRSLPSLPAAFVATIGDQGSDQRLRALREAGVPVIVGHSNRDLAIWYPFARGAAAAAGATLVTVDGAGHSWMIEDPDSLPAMLAELLDGPLGDAVDARARGGIDDMLAPDALARVLDRPRSRPYRLQPHHRWTVEVAEGGPVAQP
;
A
#
# COMPACT_ATOMS: atom_id res chain seq x y z
N MET A 1 28.10 52.90 -37.83
CA MET A 1 27.00 51.92 -37.80
C MET A 1 27.00 51.31 -36.40
N THR A 2 26.11 51.78 -35.52
CA THR A 2 26.09 51.40 -34.09
C THR A 2 24.95 50.41 -33.86
N PRO A 3 25.16 49.24 -33.22
CA PRO A 3 24.09 48.27 -33.01
C PRO A 3 23.08 48.77 -31.97
N ALA A 4 21.80 48.51 -32.23
CA ALA A 4 20.69 48.87 -31.34
C ALA A 4 20.73 48.04 -30.03
N PRO A 5 20.30 48.60 -28.89
CA PRO A 5 20.30 47.88 -27.61
C PRO A 5 19.27 46.75 -27.61
N SER A 6 19.66 45.58 -27.10
CA SER A 6 18.77 44.44 -26.89
C SER A 6 17.69 44.75 -25.84
N PRO A 7 16.45 44.25 -25.99
CA PRO A 7 15.40 44.47 -25.01
C PRO A 7 15.72 43.72 -23.71
N ALA A 8 15.83 44.45 -22.60
CA ALA A 8 15.95 43.88 -21.27
C ALA A 8 14.60 43.27 -20.87
N TRP A 9 14.53 41.95 -20.74
CA TRP A 9 13.36 41.28 -20.19
C TRP A 9 13.26 41.61 -18.69
N PRO A 10 12.12 42.11 -18.19
CA PRO A 10 11.99 42.39 -16.77
C PRO A 10 12.08 41.07 -15.98
N PRO A 11 12.76 41.05 -14.81
CA PRO A 11 12.83 39.85 -14.01
C PRO A 11 11.41 39.44 -13.57
N PRO A 12 11.12 38.13 -13.50
CA PRO A 12 9.80 37.65 -13.11
C PRO A 12 9.43 38.17 -11.72
N SER A 13 8.20 38.67 -11.61
CA SER A 13 7.68 39.26 -10.38
C SER A 13 7.50 38.18 -9.30
N LEU A 14 7.42 38.61 -8.04
CA LEU A 14 7.14 37.70 -6.91
C LEU A 14 5.83 36.90 -7.14
N GLY A 15 4.82 37.53 -7.77
CA GLY A 15 3.56 36.89 -8.12
C GLY A 15 3.70 35.82 -9.21
N ASP A 16 4.61 36.01 -10.17
CA ASP A 16 4.90 34.99 -11.18
C ASP A 16 5.63 33.79 -10.59
N ARG A 17 6.52 34.03 -9.61
CA ARG A 17 7.18 32.97 -8.85
C ARG A 17 6.20 32.18 -7.97
N LEU A 18 5.21 32.86 -7.37
CA LEU A 18 4.16 32.22 -6.57
C LEU A 18 3.22 31.36 -7.44
N ARG A 19 2.91 31.79 -8.67
CA ARG A 19 2.12 30.99 -9.63
C ARG A 19 2.89 29.84 -10.27
N SER A 20 4.23 29.90 -10.29
CA SER A 20 5.07 28.80 -10.77
C SER A 20 5.38 27.75 -9.72
N LEU A 21 5.03 27.99 -8.45
CA LEU A 21 5.14 26.96 -7.42
C LEU A 21 4.07 25.89 -7.70
N PRO A 22 4.44 24.61 -7.87
CA PRO A 22 3.45 23.56 -7.96
C PRO A 22 2.56 23.65 -6.73
N SER A 23 1.24 23.54 -6.93
CA SER A 23 0.30 23.46 -5.81
C SER A 23 0.79 22.37 -4.85
N LEU A 24 0.61 22.55 -3.54
CA LEU A 24 1.03 21.54 -2.54
C LEU A 24 0.63 20.10 -2.92
N PRO A 25 -0.55 19.83 -3.53
CA PRO A 25 -0.87 18.53 -4.11
C PRO A 25 0.08 18.09 -5.24
N ALA A 26 0.43 18.95 -6.18
CA ALA A 26 1.32 18.64 -7.30
C ALA A 26 2.78 18.40 -6.87
N ALA A 27 3.26 19.13 -5.85
CA ALA A 27 4.60 18.91 -5.29
C ALA A 27 4.68 17.56 -4.57
N PHE A 28 3.63 17.17 -3.84
CA PHE A 28 3.52 15.84 -3.23
C PHE A 28 3.41 14.73 -4.27
N VAL A 29 2.57 14.90 -5.30
CA VAL A 29 2.43 13.97 -6.43
C VAL A 29 3.75 13.76 -7.18
N ALA A 30 4.52 14.82 -7.43
CA ALA A 30 5.83 14.73 -8.09
C ALA A 30 6.89 14.04 -7.22
N THR A 31 6.76 14.11 -5.89
CA THR A 31 7.68 13.46 -4.94
C THR A 31 7.32 11.98 -4.72
N ILE A 32 6.05 11.63 -4.78
CA ILE A 32 5.54 10.25 -4.64
C ILE A 32 5.62 9.49 -5.97
N GLY A 33 5.52 10.19 -7.10
CA GLY A 33 5.74 9.67 -8.44
C GLY A 33 7.21 9.45 -8.75
N ASP A 34 7.93 8.70 -7.91
CA ASP A 34 9.24 8.18 -8.30
C ASP A 34 9.04 7.20 -9.46
N GLN A 35 9.59 7.53 -10.63
CA GLN A 35 9.40 6.78 -11.88
C GLN A 35 9.96 5.34 -11.83
N GLY A 36 10.53 4.90 -10.70
CA GLY A 36 10.99 3.53 -10.45
C GLY A 36 10.02 2.61 -9.69
N SER A 37 8.98 3.14 -9.03
CA SER A 37 8.08 2.30 -8.20
C SER A 37 7.32 1.28 -9.05
N ASP A 38 6.76 1.72 -10.18
CA ASP A 38 6.00 0.88 -11.09
C ASP A 38 6.84 -0.24 -11.70
N GLN A 39 8.11 0.05 -12.01
CA GLN A 39 9.03 -0.97 -12.53
C GLN A 39 9.31 -2.06 -11.48
N ARG A 40 9.49 -1.66 -10.21
CA ARG A 40 9.67 -2.62 -9.11
C ARG A 40 8.41 -3.44 -8.85
N LEU A 41 7.24 -2.82 -8.90
CA LEU A 41 5.96 -3.52 -8.76
C LEU A 41 5.75 -4.53 -9.89
N ARG A 42 6.05 -4.17 -11.13
CA ARG A 42 6.04 -5.10 -12.27
C ARG A 42 7.04 -6.24 -12.10
N ALA A 43 8.24 -5.95 -11.58
CA ALA A 43 9.24 -7.00 -11.30
C ALA A 43 8.76 -7.98 -10.22
N LEU A 44 8.06 -7.51 -9.18
CA LEU A 44 7.43 -8.40 -8.19
C LEU A 44 6.39 -9.32 -8.83
N ARG A 45 5.55 -8.76 -9.72
CA ARG A 45 4.58 -9.55 -10.49
C ARG A 45 5.25 -10.61 -11.36
N GLU A 46 6.27 -10.23 -12.12
CA GLU A 46 7.02 -11.13 -13.00
C GLU A 46 7.73 -12.25 -12.21
N ALA A 47 8.22 -11.94 -11.02
CA ALA A 47 8.78 -12.93 -10.09
C ALA A 47 7.72 -13.78 -9.37
N GLY A 48 6.44 -13.54 -9.62
CA GLY A 48 5.33 -14.23 -8.97
C GLY A 48 5.31 -14.00 -7.46
N VAL A 49 5.71 -12.83 -6.98
CA VAL A 49 5.62 -12.47 -5.55
C VAL A 49 4.20 -11.96 -5.26
N PRO A 50 3.47 -12.53 -4.28
CA PRO A 50 2.17 -12.02 -3.88
C PRO A 50 2.31 -10.63 -3.28
N VAL A 51 1.46 -9.72 -3.72
CA VAL A 51 1.42 -8.36 -3.21
C VAL A 51 -0.01 -8.06 -2.77
N ILE A 52 -0.11 -7.40 -1.62
CA ILE A 52 -1.36 -6.83 -1.11
C ILE A 52 -1.12 -5.34 -0.96
N VAL A 53 -1.99 -4.53 -1.55
CA VAL A 53 -1.97 -3.07 -1.43
C VAL A 53 -3.13 -2.67 -0.53
N GLY A 54 -2.84 -2.18 0.68
CA GLY A 54 -3.86 -1.65 1.60
C GLY A 54 -3.88 -0.12 1.56
N HIS A 55 -5.03 0.48 1.27
CA HIS A 55 -5.15 1.94 1.18
C HIS A 55 -6.53 2.46 1.55
N SER A 56 -6.63 3.67 2.10
CA SER A 56 -7.95 4.27 2.34
C SER A 56 -8.47 5.09 1.15
N ASN A 57 -9.77 5.00 0.88
CA ASN A 57 -10.41 5.79 -0.19
C ASN A 57 -10.58 7.29 0.14
N ARG A 58 -10.29 7.73 1.37
CA ARG A 58 -10.30 9.14 1.79
C ARG A 58 -8.93 9.69 2.18
N ASP A 59 -7.86 8.98 1.85
CA ASP A 59 -6.50 9.46 2.07
C ASP A 59 -6.20 10.71 1.22
N LEU A 60 -5.90 11.81 1.90
CA LEU A 60 -5.56 13.11 1.30
C LEU A 60 -4.05 13.31 1.15
N ALA A 61 -3.23 12.52 1.83
CA ALA A 61 -1.77 12.58 1.72
C ALA A 61 -1.29 11.80 0.48
N ILE A 62 -1.86 10.61 0.27
CA ILE A 62 -1.63 9.80 -0.92
C ILE A 62 -2.97 9.40 -1.52
N TRP A 63 -3.26 9.89 -2.72
CA TRP A 63 -4.58 9.70 -3.30
C TRP A 63 -4.83 8.25 -3.70
N TYR A 64 -6.06 7.78 -3.45
CA TYR A 64 -6.51 6.42 -3.76
C TYR A 64 -6.21 5.92 -5.20
N PRO A 65 -6.26 6.74 -6.27
CA PRO A 65 -5.85 6.30 -7.60
C PRO A 65 -4.41 5.79 -7.69
N PHE A 66 -3.48 6.26 -6.86
CA PHE A 66 -2.11 5.74 -6.83
C PHE A 66 -2.07 4.31 -6.29
N ALA A 67 -2.86 4.01 -5.25
CA ALA A 67 -2.98 2.65 -4.74
C ALA A 67 -3.56 1.70 -5.79
N ARG A 68 -4.58 2.15 -6.53
CA ARG A 68 -5.14 1.38 -7.66
C ARG A 68 -4.10 1.14 -8.77
N GLY A 69 -3.32 2.17 -9.11
CA GLY A 69 -2.23 2.06 -10.08
C GLY A 69 -1.15 1.08 -9.65
N ALA A 70 -0.75 1.15 -8.38
CA ALA A 70 0.22 0.23 -7.79
C ALA A 70 -0.30 -1.22 -7.80
N ALA A 71 -1.56 -1.42 -7.42
CA ALA A 71 -2.18 -2.74 -7.43
C ALA A 71 -2.22 -3.33 -8.85
N ALA A 72 -2.61 -2.52 -9.85
CA ALA A 72 -2.60 -2.95 -11.26
C ALA A 72 -1.18 -3.27 -11.77
N ALA A 73 -0.18 -2.45 -11.42
CA ALA A 73 1.21 -2.68 -11.82
C ALA A 73 1.77 -3.99 -11.23
N ALA A 74 1.45 -4.29 -9.98
CA ALA A 74 1.87 -5.51 -9.28
C ALA A 74 0.99 -6.74 -9.56
N GLY A 75 -0.20 -6.59 -10.15
CA GLY A 75 -1.19 -7.67 -10.16
C GLY A 75 -1.56 -8.10 -8.74
N ALA A 76 -1.73 -7.13 -7.85
CA ALA A 76 -1.91 -7.31 -6.41
C ALA A 76 -3.38 -7.39 -6.02
N THR A 77 -3.65 -8.01 -4.87
CA THR A 77 -4.93 -7.83 -4.15
C THR A 77 -4.98 -6.41 -3.60
N LEU A 78 -6.05 -5.66 -3.89
CA LEU A 78 -6.28 -4.32 -3.36
C LEU A 78 -7.25 -4.40 -2.17
N VAL A 79 -6.84 -3.86 -1.03
CA VAL A 79 -7.67 -3.73 0.17
C VAL A 79 -7.98 -2.26 0.39
N THR A 80 -9.25 -1.91 0.32
CA THR A 80 -9.71 -0.53 0.46
C THR A 80 -10.29 -0.32 1.84
N VAL A 81 -9.68 0.57 2.63
CA VAL A 81 -10.21 0.97 3.94
C VAL A 81 -11.20 2.11 3.75
N ASP A 82 -12.45 1.87 4.13
CA ASP A 82 -13.55 2.79 3.86
C ASP A 82 -13.53 4.01 4.78
N GLY A 83 -13.47 5.20 4.18
CA GLY A 83 -13.75 6.46 4.84
C GLY A 83 -12.66 6.98 5.79
N ALA A 84 -11.52 6.29 5.88
CA ALA A 84 -10.45 6.58 6.83
C ALA A 84 -9.39 7.58 6.31
N GLY A 85 -8.59 8.13 7.22
CA GLY A 85 -7.47 9.01 6.87
C GLY A 85 -6.22 8.24 6.39
N HIS A 86 -5.13 8.97 6.12
CA HIS A 86 -3.83 8.38 5.78
C HIS A 86 -3.30 7.47 6.89
N SER A 87 -3.51 7.88 8.15
CA SER A 87 -2.96 7.23 9.34
C SER A 87 -4.02 6.42 10.08
N TRP A 88 -4.94 5.79 9.35
CA TRP A 88 -6.03 4.97 9.92
C TRP A 88 -5.55 3.87 10.88
N MET A 89 -4.34 3.35 10.68
CA MET A 89 -3.72 2.36 11.58
C MET A 89 -3.34 2.93 12.96
N ILE A 90 -3.14 4.24 13.04
CA ILE A 90 -2.88 4.98 14.29
C ILE A 90 -4.21 5.47 14.89
N GLU A 91 -5.17 5.84 14.02
CA GLU A 91 -6.53 6.22 14.44
C GLU A 91 -7.23 5.07 15.20
N ASP A 92 -7.09 3.84 14.70
CA ASP A 92 -7.57 2.63 15.35
C ASP A 92 -6.54 1.49 15.30
N PRO A 93 -5.84 1.19 16.41
CA PRO A 93 -4.79 0.18 16.44
C PRO A 93 -5.31 -1.26 16.23
N ASP A 94 -6.63 -1.48 16.33
CA ASP A 94 -7.26 -2.78 16.13
C ASP A 94 -7.54 -3.09 14.66
N SER A 95 -7.67 -2.06 13.82
CA SER A 95 -8.08 -2.22 12.43
C SER A 95 -7.05 -2.95 11.58
N LEU A 96 -5.76 -2.60 11.68
CA LEU A 96 -4.73 -3.27 10.88
C LEU A 96 -4.58 -4.75 11.24
N PRO A 97 -4.42 -5.14 12.53
CA PRO A 97 -4.35 -6.53 12.91
C PRO A 97 -5.61 -7.32 12.50
N ALA A 98 -6.79 -6.71 12.58
CA ALA A 98 -8.04 -7.38 12.21
C ALA A 98 -8.12 -7.63 10.70
N MET A 99 -7.74 -6.63 9.89
CA MET A 99 -7.64 -6.77 8.44
C MET A 99 -6.60 -7.84 8.05
N LEU A 100 -5.43 -7.85 8.70
CA LEU A 100 -4.42 -8.88 8.46
C LEU A 100 -4.91 -10.28 8.85
N ALA A 101 -5.64 -10.42 9.96
CA ALA A 101 -6.23 -11.69 10.35
C ALA A 101 -7.22 -12.19 9.29
N GLU A 102 -8.10 -11.33 8.79
CA GLU A 102 -9.02 -11.69 7.69
C GLU A 102 -8.28 -12.08 6.41
N LEU A 103 -7.21 -11.35 6.06
CA LEU A 103 -6.41 -11.69 4.88
C LEU A 103 -5.67 -13.02 5.04
N LEU A 104 -5.18 -13.33 6.24
CA LEU A 104 -4.56 -14.62 6.57
C LEU A 104 -5.56 -15.77 6.49
N ASP A 105 -6.84 -15.53 6.79
CA ASP A 105 -7.93 -16.50 6.58
C ASP A 105 -8.39 -16.56 5.09
N GLY A 106 -7.72 -15.84 4.18
CA GLY A 106 -8.05 -15.78 2.76
C GLY A 106 -6.81 -15.57 1.87
N PRO A 107 -6.78 -14.54 0.99
CA PRO A 107 -5.79 -14.46 -0.09
C PRO A 107 -4.33 -14.36 0.35
N LEU A 108 -4.04 -13.85 1.56
CA LEU A 108 -2.68 -13.89 2.11
C LEU A 108 -2.33 -15.29 2.60
N GLY A 109 -3.25 -15.95 3.30
CA GLY A 109 -3.09 -17.33 3.76
C GLY A 109 -2.84 -18.27 2.60
N ASP A 110 -3.71 -18.24 1.59
CA ASP A 110 -3.57 -19.07 0.38
C ASP A 110 -2.21 -18.87 -0.30
N ALA A 111 -1.75 -17.61 -0.38
CA ALA A 111 -0.48 -17.27 -1.00
C ALA A 111 0.74 -17.73 -0.18
N VAL A 112 0.63 -17.72 1.15
CA VAL A 112 1.62 -18.29 2.07
C VAL A 112 1.64 -19.81 1.89
N ASP A 113 0.50 -20.48 2.01
CA ASP A 113 0.37 -21.94 1.94
C ASP A 113 0.88 -22.50 0.60
N ALA A 114 0.59 -21.84 -0.51
CA ALA A 114 1.07 -22.25 -1.84
C ALA A 114 2.61 -22.20 -1.98
N ARG A 115 3.31 -21.42 -1.15
CA ARG A 115 4.78 -21.30 -1.15
C ARG A 115 5.44 -22.00 0.02
N ALA A 116 4.69 -22.22 1.09
CA ALA A 116 5.18 -22.85 2.29
C ALA A 116 5.61 -24.28 1.96
N ARG A 117 6.85 -24.65 2.32
CA ARG A 117 7.29 -26.06 2.33
C ARG A 117 7.01 -26.70 3.70
N GLY A 118 5.90 -26.29 4.32
CA GLY A 118 5.56 -26.47 5.73
C GLY A 118 4.90 -25.21 6.29
N GLY A 119 4.04 -25.32 7.31
CA GLY A 119 3.34 -24.17 7.91
C GLY A 119 4.27 -23.25 8.68
N ILE A 120 3.80 -22.06 9.09
CA ILE A 120 4.60 -21.14 9.94
C ILE A 120 5.02 -21.81 11.27
N ASP A 121 4.21 -22.77 11.73
CA ASP A 121 4.51 -23.61 12.87
C ASP A 121 5.75 -24.50 12.66
N ASP A 122 6.06 -24.90 11.42
CA ASP A 122 7.23 -25.73 11.11
C ASP A 122 8.53 -24.93 11.22
N MET A 123 8.44 -23.59 11.24
CA MET A 123 9.58 -22.70 11.49
C MET A 123 9.86 -22.52 13.00
N LEU A 124 8.94 -22.92 13.87
CA LEU A 124 9.09 -22.80 15.31
C LEU A 124 9.76 -24.04 15.90
N ALA A 125 10.80 -23.85 16.72
CA ALA A 125 11.36 -24.93 17.52
C ALA A 125 10.27 -25.61 18.38
N PRO A 126 10.39 -26.92 18.71
CA PRO A 126 9.37 -27.63 19.49
C PRO A 126 9.02 -26.98 20.83
N ASP A 127 9.97 -26.27 21.43
CA ASP A 127 9.88 -25.57 22.72
C ASP A 127 9.67 -24.05 22.57
N ALA A 128 9.46 -23.54 21.35
CA ALA A 128 9.28 -22.12 21.11
C ALA A 128 8.07 -21.56 21.88
N LEU A 129 8.29 -20.48 22.63
CA LEU A 129 7.27 -19.80 23.42
C LEU A 129 6.04 -19.39 22.60
N ALA A 130 6.24 -19.04 21.32
CA ALA A 130 5.17 -18.71 20.37
C ALA A 130 4.08 -19.79 20.31
N ARG A 131 4.45 -21.08 20.35
CA ARG A 131 3.49 -22.22 20.33
C ARG A 131 2.57 -22.27 21.55
N VAL A 132 2.98 -21.68 22.67
CA VAL A 132 2.19 -21.60 23.91
C VAL A 132 1.30 -20.36 23.91
N LEU A 133 1.83 -19.25 23.39
CA LEU A 133 1.14 -17.96 23.32
C LEU A 133 0.05 -17.91 22.24
N ASP A 134 0.16 -18.70 21.17
CA ASP A 134 -0.85 -18.72 20.09
C ASP A 134 -2.05 -19.63 20.36
N ARG A 135 -2.13 -20.26 21.54
CA ARG A 135 -3.29 -21.10 21.88
C ARG A 135 -4.59 -20.27 21.86
N PRO A 136 -5.73 -20.84 21.43
CA PRO A 136 -7.01 -20.12 21.39
C PRO A 136 -7.46 -19.50 22.73
N ARG A 137 -6.91 -19.97 23.86
CA ARG A 137 -7.17 -19.46 25.22
C ARG A 137 -6.19 -18.40 25.71
N SER A 138 -5.12 -18.12 24.96
CA SER A 138 -4.10 -17.10 25.28
C SER A 138 -4.19 -15.87 24.39
N ARG A 139 -5.33 -15.63 23.74
CA ARG A 139 -5.66 -14.33 23.12
C ARG A 139 -6.37 -13.46 24.18
N PRO A 140 -5.67 -12.71 25.04
CA PRO A 140 -6.29 -11.82 26.03
C PRO A 140 -7.04 -10.65 25.37
N TYR A 141 -6.86 -10.46 24.06
CA TYR A 141 -7.38 -9.34 23.30
C TYR A 141 -8.24 -9.84 22.14
N ARG A 142 -9.48 -9.38 22.09
CA ARG A 142 -10.36 -9.54 20.92
C ARG A 142 -10.29 -8.22 20.15
N LEU A 143 -9.83 -8.29 18.92
CA LEU A 143 -9.78 -7.13 18.03
C LEU A 143 -11.19 -6.58 17.82
N GLN A 144 -11.36 -5.27 18.00
CA GLN A 144 -12.60 -4.54 17.78
C GLN A 144 -12.34 -3.44 16.75
N PRO A 145 -12.16 -3.80 15.47
CA PRO A 145 -11.85 -2.82 14.44
C PRO A 145 -13.01 -1.82 14.27
N HIS A 146 -12.67 -0.53 14.25
CA HIS A 146 -13.62 0.53 13.92
C HIS A 146 -13.74 0.74 12.41
N HIS A 147 -12.65 0.55 11.66
CA HIS A 147 -12.67 0.68 10.21
C HIS A 147 -13.28 -0.55 9.55
N ARG A 148 -13.81 -0.32 8.35
CA ARG A 148 -14.29 -1.36 7.45
C ARG A 148 -13.42 -1.38 6.20
N TRP A 149 -13.35 -2.53 5.55
CA TRP A 149 -12.60 -2.66 4.31
C TRP A 149 -13.27 -3.58 3.31
N THR A 150 -12.88 -3.43 2.06
CA THR A 150 -13.23 -4.33 0.96
C THR A 150 -11.97 -4.92 0.36
N VAL A 151 -12.04 -6.18 -0.07
CA VAL A 151 -10.93 -6.91 -0.68
C VAL A 151 -11.25 -7.20 -2.14
N GLU A 152 -10.46 -6.64 -3.04
CA GLU A 152 -10.48 -6.90 -4.48
C GLU A 152 -9.30 -7.81 -4.83
N VAL A 153 -9.56 -9.10 -5.02
CA VAL A 153 -8.52 -10.10 -5.33
C VAL A 153 -8.02 -9.90 -6.76
N ALA A 154 -6.71 -10.03 -6.98
CA ALA A 154 -6.13 -9.97 -8.31
C ALA A 154 -6.69 -11.09 -9.21
N GLU A 155 -7.19 -10.75 -10.41
CA GLU A 155 -7.58 -11.76 -11.39
C GLU A 155 -6.33 -12.53 -11.88
N GLY A 156 -6.34 -13.86 -11.71
CA GLY A 156 -5.29 -14.76 -12.23
C GLY A 156 -4.36 -15.39 -11.18
N GLY A 157 -4.65 -15.30 -9.88
CA GLY A 157 -4.00 -16.15 -8.87
C GLY A 157 -4.22 -17.64 -9.17
N PRO A 158 -3.26 -18.53 -8.84
CA PRO A 158 -3.38 -19.95 -9.19
C PRO A 158 -4.67 -20.51 -8.59
N VAL A 159 -5.57 -20.94 -9.47
CA VAL A 159 -6.71 -21.78 -9.08
C VAL A 159 -6.11 -23.08 -8.57
N ALA A 160 -6.21 -23.34 -7.27
CA ALA A 160 -6.00 -24.67 -6.74
C ALA A 160 -7.00 -25.59 -7.45
N GLN A 161 -6.51 -26.43 -8.37
CA GLN A 161 -7.32 -27.52 -8.89
C GLN A 161 -7.44 -28.58 -7.80
N PRO A 162 -8.62 -29.22 -7.69
CA PRO A 162 -8.91 -30.20 -6.65
C PRO A 162 -8.01 -31.43 -6.70
#